data_AF-A0A3D5BJN1-F1
#
_entry.id   AF-A0A3D5BJN1-F1
#
_cell.length_a   1.000
_cell.length_b   1.000
_cell.length_c   1.000
_cell.angle_alpha   90.00
_cell.angle_beta   90.00
_cell.angle_gamma   90.00
#
_symmetry.space_group_name_H-M   'P 1'
#
loop_
_entity.id
_entity.type
_entity.pdbx_description
1 polymer ?
#
loop_
_entity_poly.entity_id
_entity_poly.type
_entity_poly.pdbx_seq_one_letter_code
_entity_poly.pdbx_strand_id
1 'polypeptide(L)'
;MESTGHINGLTVTAPAGAVISGQLPADTRPAFTISNQQITADGQPVTFFAGNYYCEPGQVIQMVGNITDENSQTVESITIPVALKMPLIRHANGRPTQDEIYLNVTLQNGVLTATGTIPWSGDWKIIIERNNEAIQRIGANWKLQHEDITFLA
;
A
#
# COMPACT_ATOMS: atom_id res chain seq x y z
N MET A 1 8.23 36.74 4.41
CA MET A 1 8.36 35.38 3.86
C MET A 1 7.67 34.46 4.84
N GLU A 2 6.45 34.04 4.52
CA GLU A 2 5.65 33.14 5.34
C GLU A 2 6.12 31.71 5.09
N SER A 3 6.30 30.89 6.14
CA SER A 3 6.56 29.46 5.95
C SER A 3 5.25 28.69 6.09
N THR A 4 4.73 28.22 4.96
CA THR A 4 3.54 27.37 4.92
C THR A 4 3.95 25.94 5.28
N GLY A 5 3.54 25.45 6.45
CA GLY A 5 3.55 24.03 6.77
C GLY A 5 2.30 23.38 6.20
N HIS A 6 2.45 22.37 5.33
CA HIS A 6 1.32 21.57 4.87
C HIS A 6 1.15 20.36 5.78
N ILE A 7 0.04 20.34 6.51
CA ILE A 7 -0.48 19.15 7.18
C ILE A 7 -1.73 18.78 6.38
N ASN A 8 -1.81 17.56 5.84
CA ASN A 8 -2.94 17.11 5.02
C ASN A 8 -4.29 17.47 5.68
N GLY A 9 -5.02 18.41 5.08
CA GLY A 9 -6.39 18.78 5.47
C GLY A 9 -6.56 19.85 6.55
N LEU A 10 -5.49 20.42 7.13
CA LEU A 10 -5.61 21.51 8.11
C LEU A 10 -4.63 22.64 7.79
N THR A 11 -5.14 23.78 7.30
CA THR A 11 -4.35 25.00 7.18
C THR A 11 -4.24 25.64 8.57
N VAL A 12 -3.07 25.48 9.21
CA VAL A 12 -2.75 26.20 10.44
C VAL A 12 -2.02 27.49 10.06
N THR A 13 -2.69 28.64 10.19
CA THR A 13 -2.01 29.93 10.11
C THR A 13 -1.33 30.18 11.46
N ALA A 14 -0.03 29.97 11.53
CA ALA A 14 0.75 30.24 12.73
C ALA A 14 1.45 31.61 12.60
N PRO A 15 1.54 32.42 13.68
CA PRO A 15 2.31 33.67 13.66
C PRO A 15 3.77 33.44 13.26
N ALA A 16 4.42 34.45 12.68
CA ALA A 16 5.84 34.38 12.36
C ALA A 16 6.66 34.04 13.63
N GLY A 17 7.39 32.92 13.60
CA GLY A 17 8.17 32.42 14.73
C GLY A 17 7.49 31.32 15.56
N ALA A 18 6.26 30.92 15.24
CA ALA A 18 5.62 29.78 15.87
C ALA A 18 6.26 28.46 15.42
N VAL A 19 6.71 27.66 16.39
CA VAL A 19 7.13 26.27 16.15
C VAL A 19 5.87 25.41 16.10
N ILE A 20 5.55 24.86 14.93
CA ILE A 20 4.55 23.79 14.84
C ILE A 20 5.22 22.50 15.31
N SER A 21 5.15 22.24 16.62
CA SER A 21 5.54 20.97 17.22
C SER A 21 4.27 20.15 17.48
N GLY A 22 3.89 19.34 16.50
CA GLY A 22 2.83 18.35 16.66
C GLY A 22 3.29 17.05 16.02
N GLN A 23 3.51 16.01 16.83
CA GLN A 23 3.57 14.66 16.31
C GLN A 23 2.15 14.33 15.84
N LEU A 24 1.99 13.90 14.59
CA LEU A 24 0.70 13.34 14.14
C LEU A 24 0.28 12.27 15.16
N PRO A 25 -0.99 12.22 15.58
CA PRO A 25 -1.46 11.15 16.46
C PRO A 25 -1.01 9.82 15.86
N ALA A 26 -0.33 9.00 16.67
CA ALA A 26 0.11 7.69 16.21
C ALA A 26 -1.11 6.91 15.71
N ASP A 27 -1.03 6.33 14.51
CA ASP A 27 -2.09 5.48 14.00
C ASP A 27 -2.19 4.23 14.89
N THR A 28 -3.18 4.20 15.78
CA THR A 28 -3.39 3.14 16.78
C THR A 28 -4.23 1.97 16.24
N ARG A 29 -4.59 1.96 14.95
CA ARG A 29 -5.31 0.82 14.36
C ARG A 29 -4.46 -0.46 14.49
N PRO A 30 -5.08 -1.63 14.74
CA PRO A 30 -4.38 -2.91 14.71
C PRO A 30 -3.61 -3.08 13.40
N ALA A 31 -2.36 -3.48 13.52
CA ALA A 31 -1.46 -3.71 12.40
C ALA A 31 -1.44 -5.19 12.05
N PHE A 32 -1.60 -5.49 10.77
CA PHE A 32 -1.52 -6.86 10.27
C PHE A 32 -0.48 -7.00 9.17
N THR A 33 0.16 -8.16 9.12
CA THR A 33 1.17 -8.50 8.10
C THR A 33 0.53 -9.36 7.02
N ILE A 34 1.07 -9.31 5.80
CA ILE A 34 0.76 -10.27 4.73
C ILE A 34 1.82 -11.38 4.78
N SER A 35 1.45 -12.57 5.23
CA SER A 35 2.32 -13.74 5.28
C SER A 35 2.05 -14.70 4.12
N ASN A 36 2.98 -15.63 3.88
CA ASN A 36 2.88 -16.64 2.81
C ASN A 36 2.56 -16.03 1.44
N GLN A 37 3.14 -14.86 1.16
CA GLN A 37 2.86 -14.11 -0.05
C GLN A 37 3.31 -14.89 -1.30
N GLN A 38 2.42 -14.99 -2.27
CA GLN A 38 2.66 -15.55 -3.59
C GLN A 38 2.27 -14.51 -4.63
N ILE A 39 3.15 -14.29 -5.60
CA ILE A 39 2.91 -13.34 -6.69
C ILE A 39 3.02 -14.08 -8.02
N THR A 40 2.01 -13.91 -8.86
CA THR A 40 1.95 -14.44 -10.22
C THR A 40 1.68 -13.34 -11.24
N ALA A 41 2.12 -13.55 -12.47
CA ALA A 41 1.79 -12.75 -13.65
C ALA A 41 1.21 -13.70 -14.71
N ASP A 42 -0.01 -13.42 -15.16
CA ASP A 42 -0.81 -14.31 -16.03
C ASP A 42 -0.87 -15.77 -15.51
N GLY A 43 -0.96 -15.91 -14.18
CA GLY A 43 -1.03 -17.21 -13.50
C GLY A 43 0.31 -17.96 -13.37
N GLN A 44 1.41 -17.40 -13.87
CA GLN A 44 2.75 -17.97 -13.69
C GLN A 44 3.47 -17.30 -12.52
N PRO A 45 4.22 -18.04 -11.67
CA PRO A 45 5.02 -17.44 -10.61
C PRO A 45 5.96 -16.36 -11.15
N VAL A 46 5.97 -15.21 -10.49
CA VAL A 46 6.86 -14.10 -10.87
C VAL A 46 8.28 -14.37 -10.35
N THR A 47 9.28 -14.06 -11.19
CA THR A 47 10.69 -14.13 -10.78
C THR A 47 10.97 -13.03 -9.75
N PHE A 48 11.49 -13.43 -8.59
CA PHE A 48 11.98 -12.50 -7.57
C PHE A 48 13.50 -12.44 -7.61
N PHE A 49 14.06 -11.25 -7.84
CA PHE A 49 15.51 -11.04 -7.84
C PHE A 49 15.88 -9.67 -7.28
N ALA A 50 16.89 -9.64 -6.41
CA ALA A 50 17.42 -8.41 -5.80
C ALA A 50 16.35 -7.49 -5.18
N GLY A 51 15.30 -8.05 -4.55
CA GLY A 51 14.23 -7.28 -3.91
C GLY A 51 13.07 -6.87 -4.84
N ASN A 52 13.08 -7.30 -6.11
CA ASN A 52 12.08 -6.92 -7.10
C ASN A 52 11.39 -8.13 -7.73
N TYR A 53 10.11 -7.97 -8.02
CA TYR A 53 9.30 -8.90 -8.80
C TYR A 53 9.31 -8.48 -10.27
N TYR A 54 9.72 -9.37 -11.18
CA TYR A 54 9.84 -9.06 -12.61
C TYR A 54 8.64 -9.56 -13.40
N CYS A 55 7.91 -8.66 -14.04
CA CYS A 55 6.78 -8.99 -14.91
C CYS A 55 6.88 -8.20 -16.21
N GLU A 56 6.12 -8.59 -17.23
CA GLU A 56 6.03 -7.83 -18.46
C GLU A 56 4.87 -6.82 -18.40
N PRO A 57 4.96 -5.69 -19.12
CA PRO A 57 3.83 -4.79 -19.29
C PRO A 57 2.62 -5.48 -19.90
N GLY A 58 1.44 -5.15 -19.40
CA GLY A 58 0.17 -5.71 -19.84
C GLY A 58 -0.22 -7.03 -19.16
N GLN A 59 0.69 -7.67 -18.42
CA GLN A 59 0.35 -8.88 -17.66
C GLN A 59 -0.58 -8.59 -16.50
N VAL A 60 -1.47 -9.55 -16.21
CA VAL A 60 -2.30 -9.51 -15.01
C VAL A 60 -1.47 -10.03 -13.84
N ILE A 61 -1.13 -9.13 -12.92
CA ILE A 61 -0.51 -9.50 -11.65
C ILE A 61 -1.57 -9.95 -10.66
N GLN A 62 -1.27 -11.01 -9.94
CA GLN A 62 -2.04 -11.47 -8.79
C GLN A 62 -1.11 -11.72 -7.62
N MET A 63 -1.40 -11.05 -6.50
CA MET A 63 -0.75 -11.27 -5.22
C MET A 63 -1.75 -11.93 -4.28
N VAL A 64 -1.36 -13.04 -3.66
CA VAL A 64 -2.14 -13.76 -2.65
C VAL A 64 -1.31 -13.85 -1.37
N GLY A 65 -1.94 -13.70 -0.22
CA GLY A 65 -1.29 -13.93 1.07
C GLY A 65 -2.28 -13.97 2.23
N ASN A 66 -1.84 -14.44 3.38
CA ASN A 66 -2.65 -14.49 4.59
C ASN A 66 -2.44 -13.23 5.42
N ILE A 67 -3.51 -12.60 5.88
CA ILE A 67 -3.44 -11.53 6.86
C ILE A 67 -3.19 -12.14 8.25
N THR A 68 -2.09 -11.78 8.88
CA THR A 68 -1.70 -12.30 10.20
C THR A 68 -1.49 -11.19 11.21
N ASP A 69 -1.74 -11.49 12.49
CA ASP A 69 -1.43 -10.61 13.61
C ASP A 69 0.05 -10.67 14.04
N GLU A 70 0.39 -9.97 15.12
CA GLU A 70 1.73 -9.96 15.72
C GLU A 70 2.22 -11.33 16.20
N ASN A 71 1.31 -12.27 16.43
CA ASN A 71 1.59 -13.65 16.84
C ASN A 71 1.63 -14.61 15.64
N SER A 72 1.66 -14.07 14.41
CA SER A 72 1.63 -14.82 13.16
C SER A 72 0.40 -15.71 12.99
N GLN A 73 -0.71 -15.39 13.67
CA GLN A 73 -1.98 -16.10 13.53
C GLN A 73 -2.80 -15.47 12.41
N THR A 74 -3.40 -16.28 11.54
CA THR A 74 -4.29 -15.78 10.49
C THR A 74 -5.52 -15.14 11.10
N VAL A 75 -5.81 -13.91 10.69
CA VAL A 75 -6.97 -13.14 11.14
C VAL A 75 -8.10 -13.31 10.13
N GLU A 76 -9.05 -14.18 10.44
CA GLU A 76 -10.11 -14.53 9.50
C GLU A 76 -11.26 -13.50 9.45
N SER A 77 -11.44 -12.73 10.52
CA SER A 77 -12.54 -11.78 10.69
C SER A 77 -12.07 -10.33 10.59
N ILE A 78 -11.91 -9.85 9.35
CA ILE A 78 -11.59 -8.45 9.08
C ILE A 78 -12.77 -7.77 8.42
N THR A 79 -13.23 -6.67 9.00
CA THR A 79 -14.30 -5.86 8.41
C THR A 79 -13.73 -4.95 7.34
N ILE A 80 -14.29 -5.06 6.13
CA ILE A 80 -14.01 -4.15 5.01
C ILE A 80 -15.31 -3.39 4.69
N PRO A 81 -15.39 -2.07 4.95
CA PRO A 81 -16.64 -1.33 4.78
C PRO A 81 -17.09 -1.21 3.32
N VAL A 82 -16.14 -1.07 2.40
CA VAL A 82 -16.37 -0.94 0.94
C VAL A 82 -15.23 -1.62 0.18
N ALA A 83 -15.41 -1.85 -1.13
CA ALA A 83 -14.41 -2.49 -1.98
C ALA A 83 -12.99 -1.94 -1.74
N LEU A 84 -12.08 -2.83 -1.33
CA LEU A 84 -10.70 -2.48 -1.05
C LEU A 84 -9.90 -2.40 -2.35
N LYS A 85 -9.03 -1.41 -2.43
CA LYS A 85 -8.10 -1.21 -3.54
C LYS A 85 -6.70 -1.06 -2.98
N MET A 86 -5.72 -1.59 -3.70
CA MET A 86 -4.30 -1.50 -3.35
C MET A 86 -3.60 -0.65 -4.41
N PRO A 87 -3.22 0.60 -4.09
CA PRO A 87 -2.52 1.47 -5.02
C PRO A 87 -1.12 0.93 -5.34
N LEU A 88 -0.74 1.00 -6.62
CA LEU A 88 0.64 0.90 -7.09
C LEU A 88 1.02 2.24 -7.69
N ILE A 89 2.14 2.79 -7.24
CA ILE A 89 2.68 4.05 -7.72
C ILE A 89 3.92 3.76 -8.55
N ARG A 90 4.02 4.37 -9.73
CA ARG A 90 5.25 4.29 -10.51
C ARG A 90 6.30 5.24 -9.97
N HIS A 91 7.54 4.78 -9.92
CA HIS A 91 8.70 5.54 -9.50
C HIS A 91 9.63 5.82 -10.68
N ALA A 92 10.32 6.96 -10.62
CA ALA A 92 11.41 7.32 -11.51
C ALA A 92 12.55 7.92 -10.68
N ASN A 93 13.77 7.42 -10.87
CA ASN A 93 14.94 7.83 -10.07
C ASN A 93 14.69 7.74 -8.55
N GLY A 94 14.01 6.69 -8.11
CA GLY A 94 13.68 6.44 -6.70
C GLY A 94 12.57 7.30 -6.12
N ARG A 95 11.91 8.16 -6.92
CA ARG A 95 10.83 9.05 -6.45
C ARG A 95 9.48 8.67 -7.07
N PRO A 96 8.36 8.81 -6.34
CA PRO A 96 7.04 8.59 -6.89
C PRO A 96 6.74 9.59 -8.02
N THR A 97 6.07 9.11 -9.06
CA THR A 97 5.51 9.91 -10.15
C THR A 97 4.02 10.18 -9.87
N GLN A 98 3.31 10.73 -10.86
CA GLN A 98 1.85 10.90 -10.80
C GLN A 98 1.09 9.66 -11.32
N ASP A 99 1.80 8.67 -11.89
CA ASP A 99 1.19 7.44 -12.39
C ASP A 99 0.82 6.54 -11.21
N GLU A 100 -0.48 6.37 -10.97
CA GLU A 100 -1.03 5.48 -9.95
C GLU A 100 -2.08 4.56 -10.57
N ILE A 101 -1.96 3.25 -10.33
CA ILE A 101 -2.97 2.26 -10.69
C ILE A 101 -3.49 1.57 -9.43
N TYR A 102 -4.61 0.87 -9.53
CA TYR A 102 -5.25 0.23 -8.39
C TYR A 102 -5.50 -1.25 -8.66
N LEU A 103 -4.95 -2.12 -7.81
CA LEU A 103 -5.36 -3.53 -7.80
C LEU A 103 -6.71 -3.65 -7.09
N ASN A 104 -7.56 -4.52 -7.64
CA ASN A 104 -8.76 -4.98 -6.97
C ASN A 104 -8.35 -5.92 -5.84
N VAL A 105 -8.84 -5.68 -4.62
CA VAL A 105 -8.51 -6.53 -3.48
C VAL A 105 -9.76 -7.22 -2.98
N THR A 106 -9.67 -8.53 -2.81
CA THR A 106 -10.61 -9.32 -2.01
C THR A 106 -9.92 -9.76 -0.74
N LEU A 107 -10.61 -9.69 0.38
CA LEU A 107 -10.17 -10.26 1.65
C LEU A 107 -11.29 -11.16 2.16
N GLN A 108 -11.03 -12.46 2.20
CA GLN A 108 -12.02 -13.44 2.63
C GLN A 108 -11.34 -14.48 3.50
N ASN A 109 -11.87 -14.71 4.70
CA ASN A 109 -11.35 -15.69 5.66
C ASN A 109 -9.84 -15.53 5.88
N GLY A 110 -9.38 -14.29 6.03
CA GLY A 110 -7.96 -13.97 6.25
C GLY A 110 -7.07 -14.09 5.01
N VAL A 111 -7.58 -14.47 3.85
CA VAL A 111 -6.82 -14.50 2.60
C VAL A 111 -7.04 -13.21 1.82
N LEU A 112 -5.96 -12.44 1.66
CA LEU A 112 -5.91 -11.28 0.78
C LEU A 112 -5.50 -11.72 -0.62
N THR A 113 -6.30 -11.34 -1.61
CA THR A 113 -5.97 -11.47 -3.02
C THR A 113 -6.07 -10.10 -3.68
N ALA A 114 -4.95 -9.57 -4.17
CA ALA A 114 -4.89 -8.35 -4.95
C ALA A 114 -4.64 -8.69 -6.43
N THR A 115 -5.42 -8.15 -7.36
CA THR A 115 -5.30 -8.43 -8.79
C THR A 115 -5.46 -7.18 -9.63
N GLY A 116 -4.62 -7.01 -10.65
CA GLY A 116 -4.68 -5.91 -11.60
C GLY A 116 -3.61 -6.04 -12.70
N THR A 117 -3.54 -5.06 -13.58
CA THR A 117 -2.59 -5.06 -14.71
C THR A 117 -1.64 -3.89 -14.57
N ILE A 118 -0.33 -4.14 -14.75
CA ILE A 118 0.66 -3.06 -14.91
C ILE A 118 0.70 -2.69 -16.40
N PRO A 119 0.22 -1.51 -16.80
CA PRO A 119 -0.08 -1.23 -18.21
C PRO A 119 1.15 -0.91 -19.07
N TRP A 120 2.25 -0.43 -18.49
CA TRP A 120 3.48 -0.07 -19.19
C TRP A 120 4.73 -0.24 -18.30
N SER A 121 5.90 -0.29 -18.93
CA SER A 121 7.18 -0.49 -18.23
C SER A 121 7.50 0.61 -17.21
N GLY A 122 8.13 0.20 -16.12
CA GLY A 122 8.58 1.07 -15.05
C GLY A 122 8.87 0.34 -13.75
N ASP A 123 9.40 1.11 -12.81
CA ASP A 123 9.48 0.74 -11.39
C ASP A 123 8.13 1.03 -10.75
N TRP A 124 7.36 0.00 -10.37
CA TRP A 124 6.03 0.14 -9.76
C TRP A 124 6.05 -0.39 -8.35
N LYS A 125 5.53 0.38 -7.39
CA LYS A 125 5.61 0.05 -5.97
C LYS A 125 4.27 0.02 -5.29
N ILE A 126 4.03 -1.04 -4.53
CA ILE A 126 3.05 -1.05 -3.45
C ILE A 126 3.75 -0.41 -2.25
N ILE A 127 3.48 0.87 -2.02
CA ILE A 127 3.99 1.59 -0.85
C ILE A 127 3.05 1.35 0.32
N ILE A 128 3.56 0.86 1.44
CA ILE A 128 2.73 0.47 2.59
C ILE A 128 1.99 1.66 3.20
N GLU A 129 2.66 2.80 3.29
CA GLU A 129 2.08 4.04 3.82
C GLU A 129 0.89 4.50 2.97
N ARG A 130 1.07 4.55 1.65
CA ARG A 130 0.00 4.90 0.70
C ARG A 130 -1.19 3.95 0.78
N ASN A 131 -0.93 2.65 0.97
CA ASN A 131 -1.97 1.65 1.18
C ASN A 131 -2.74 1.91 2.48
N ASN A 132 -2.04 2.22 3.57
CA ASN A 132 -2.66 2.52 4.86
C ASN A 132 -3.51 3.80 4.81
N GLU A 133 -3.13 4.80 4.00
CA GLU A 133 -4.00 5.95 3.70
C GLU A 133 -5.27 5.51 2.96
N ALA A 134 -5.14 4.65 1.94
CA ALA A 134 -6.30 4.15 1.19
C ALA A 134 -7.26 3.34 2.09
N ILE A 135 -6.71 2.46 2.94
CA ILE A 135 -7.45 1.69 3.95
C ILE A 135 -8.15 2.63 4.94
N GLN A 136 -7.49 3.70 5.38
CA GLN A 136 -8.10 4.69 6.27
C GLN A 136 -9.25 5.43 5.60
N ARG A 137 -9.09 5.84 4.33
CA ARG A 137 -10.12 6.57 3.57
C ARG A 137 -11.41 5.76 3.39
N ILE A 138 -11.32 4.43 3.34
CA ILE A 138 -12.50 3.56 3.29
C ILE A 138 -13.12 3.27 4.67
N GLY A 139 -12.60 3.88 5.74
CA GLY A 139 -13.11 3.72 7.10
C GLY A 139 -12.73 2.40 7.77
N ALA A 140 -11.74 1.67 7.24
CA ALA A 140 -11.29 0.43 7.86
C ALA A 140 -10.51 0.73 9.15
N ASN A 141 -10.82 -0.05 10.18
CA ASN A 141 -10.30 0.11 11.54
C ASN A 141 -8.96 -0.62 11.79
N TRP A 142 -8.30 -1.08 10.73
CA TRP A 142 -7.02 -1.81 10.75
C TRP A 142 -6.04 -1.17 9.77
N LYS A 143 -4.78 -1.60 9.80
CA LYS A 143 -3.72 -1.18 8.88
C LYS A 143 -2.82 -2.37 8.52
N LEU A 144 -2.05 -2.23 7.45
CA LEU A 144 -1.01 -3.18 7.09
C LEU A 144 0.35 -2.74 7.68
N GLN A 145 1.15 -3.73 8.08
CA GLN A 145 2.54 -3.60 8.43
C GLN A 145 3.33 -4.60 7.58
N HIS A 146 3.91 -4.09 6.50
CA HIS A 146 4.65 -4.88 5.53
C HIS A 146 5.68 -3.97 4.87
N GLU A 147 6.77 -4.56 4.38
CA GLU A 147 7.72 -3.82 3.54
C GLU A 147 7.08 -3.42 2.21
N ASP A 148 7.62 -2.39 1.58
CA ASP A 148 7.20 -2.01 0.22
C ASP A 148 7.50 -3.14 -0.77
N ILE A 149 6.59 -3.37 -1.72
CA ILE A 149 6.75 -4.38 -2.76
C ILE A 149 7.07 -3.67 -4.06
N THR A 150 8.17 -4.07 -4.71
CA THR A 150 8.61 -3.48 -5.97
C THR A 150 8.40 -4.45 -7.13
N PHE A 151 7.76 -3.96 -8.18
CA PHE A 151 7.62 -4.60 -9.48
C PHE A 151 8.47 -3.85 -10.50
N LEU A 152 9.27 -4.59 -11.26
CA LEU A 152 9.97 -4.09 -12.43
C LEU A 152 9.28 -4.66 -13.67
N ALA A 153 8.63 -3.77 -14.42
CA ALA A 153 7.95 -4.06 -15.69
C ALA A 153 8.59 -3.30 -16.85
#